data_AF-A0AAQ2K811-F1
#
_entry.id   AF-A0AAQ2K811-F1
#
_cell.length_a   1.000
_cell.length_b   1.000
_cell.length_c   1.000
_cell.angle_alpha   90.00
_cell.angle_beta   90.00
_cell.angle_gamma   90.00
#
_symmetry.space_group_name_H-M   'P 1'
#
loop_
_entity.id
_entity.type
_entity.pdbx_description
1 polymer ?
#
loop_
_entity_poly.entity_id
_entity_poly.type
_entity_poly.pdbx_seq_one_letter_code
_entity_poly.pdbx_strand_id
1 'polypeptide(L)'
;MNEMIIKYQLIKVRQKQLEENGLLKLTDYLVTNDYKGFEKYLSLWAKKHHMPVLKAAFIFTKFEDDFIDLQTQLMEKHYEQN
;
A
#
# COMPACT_ATOMS: atom_id res chain seq x y z
N MET A 1 -14.94 20.31 1.70
CA MET A 1 -14.30 19.46 2.74
C MET A 1 -12.81 19.48 2.45
N ASN A 2 -11.94 19.85 3.39
CA ASN A 2 -10.55 20.22 3.10
C ASN A 2 -9.77 19.07 2.43
N GLU A 3 -9.15 19.30 1.26
CA GLU A 3 -8.32 18.31 0.53
C GLU A 3 -7.25 17.66 1.44
N MET A 4 -6.73 18.43 2.38
CA MET A 4 -5.77 17.97 3.39
C MET A 4 -6.34 16.88 4.31
N ILE A 5 -7.63 16.95 4.65
CA ILE A 5 -8.33 15.94 5.48
C ILE A 5 -8.51 14.64 4.69
N ILE A 6 -8.92 14.74 3.42
CA ILE A 6 -9.11 13.58 2.53
C ILE A 6 -7.78 12.86 2.31
N LYS A 7 -6.70 13.61 2.02
CA LYS A 7 -5.35 13.06 1.87
C LYS A 7 -4.88 12.34 3.14
N TYR A 8 -5.12 12.92 4.31
CA TYR A 8 -4.78 12.30 5.59
C TYR A 8 -5.55 11.00 5.83
N GLN A 9 -6.85 10.99 5.55
CA GLN A 9 -7.69 9.79 5.69
C GLN A 9 -7.24 8.66 4.75
N LEU A 10 -6.94 8.97 3.50
CA LEU A 10 -6.39 8.02 2.52
C LEU A 10 -5.10 7.37 3.03
N ILE A 11 -4.13 8.17 3.47
CA ILE A 11 -2.86 7.66 4.02
C ILE A 11 -3.12 6.74 5.22
N LYS A 12 -4.08 7.08 6.08
CA LYS A 12 -4.43 6.25 7.24
C LYS A 12 -5.08 4.92 6.85
N VAL A 13 -5.96 4.91 5.85
CA VAL A 13 -6.57 3.67 5.34
C VAL A 13 -5.50 2.75 4.77
N ARG A 14 -4.61 3.28 3.92
CA ARG A 14 -3.48 2.51 3.36
C ARG A 14 -2.58 1.94 4.45
N GLN A 15 -2.17 2.77 5.40
CA GLN A 15 -1.32 2.36 6.51
C GLN A 15 -1.95 1.19 7.29
N LYS A 16 -3.25 1.29 7.61
CA LYS A 16 -3.99 0.26 8.32
C LYS A 16 -4.07 -1.05 7.53
N GLN A 17 -4.43 -0.99 6.24
CA GLN A 17 -4.52 -2.19 5.39
C GLN A 17 -3.18 -2.91 5.30
N LEU A 18 -2.09 -2.18 5.09
CA LEU A 18 -0.75 -2.78 5.02
C LEU A 18 -0.29 -3.34 6.37
N GLU A 19 -0.62 -2.67 7.48
CA GLU A 19 -0.29 -3.14 8.83
C GLU A 19 -1.02 -4.44 9.17
N GLU A 20 -2.33 -4.50 8.91
CA GLU A 20 -3.17 -5.69 9.13
C GLU A 20 -2.68 -6.90 8.31
N ASN A 21 -2.10 -6.66 7.13
CA ASN A 21 -1.55 -7.70 6.27
C ASN A 21 -0.05 -7.97 6.52
N GLY A 22 0.60 -7.25 7.45
CA GLY A 22 2.02 -7.38 7.74
C GLY A 22 2.93 -6.99 6.57
N LEU A 23 2.48 -6.07 5.72
CA LEU A 23 3.19 -5.58 4.53
C LEU A 23 3.68 -4.14 4.70
N LEU A 24 3.29 -3.42 5.76
CA LEU A 24 3.66 -2.01 5.96
C LEU A 24 5.18 -1.77 5.86
N LYS A 25 5.99 -2.69 6.37
CA LYS A 25 7.45 -2.55 6.33
C LYS A 25 8.03 -2.53 4.91
N LEU A 26 7.34 -3.10 3.92
CA LEU A 26 7.76 -3.03 2.52
C LEU A 26 7.75 -1.58 2.01
N THR A 27 6.80 -0.76 2.47
CA THR A 27 6.75 0.65 2.05
C THR A 27 7.90 1.46 2.62
N ASP A 28 8.34 1.14 3.85
CA ASP A 28 9.48 1.82 4.47
C ASP A 28 10.78 1.56 3.69
N TYR A 29 10.96 0.34 3.20
CA TYR A 29 12.11 0.01 2.36
C TYR A 29 12.07 0.71 1.01
N LEU A 30 10.89 0.87 0.40
CA LEU A 30 10.76 1.64 -0.85
C LEU A 30 11.07 3.14 -0.64
N VAL A 31 10.58 3.74 0.44
CA VAL A 31 10.83 5.16 0.75
C VAL A 31 12.32 5.42 1.01
N THR A 32 13.01 4.45 1.63
CA THR A 32 14.45 4.54 1.92
C THR A 32 15.35 4.03 0.79
N ASN A 33 14.78 3.60 -0.34
CA ASN A 33 15.48 2.95 -1.45
C ASN A 33 16.29 1.70 -1.06
N ASP A 34 15.92 1.02 0.03
CA ASP A 34 16.57 -0.22 0.48
C ASP A 34 15.94 -1.46 -0.20
N TYR A 35 16.31 -1.68 -1.47
CA TYR A 35 15.81 -2.82 -2.24
C TYR A 35 16.25 -4.18 -1.67
N LYS A 36 17.40 -4.24 -0.99
CA LYS A 36 17.87 -5.48 -0.35
C LYS A 36 16.99 -5.83 0.86
N GLY A 37 16.66 -4.83 1.68
CA GLY A 37 15.71 -4.95 2.78
C GLY A 37 14.33 -5.35 2.30
N PHE A 38 13.86 -4.72 1.22
CA PHE A 38 12.60 -5.04 0.56
C PHE A 38 12.53 -6.51 0.14
N GLU A 39 13.48 -7.00 -0.68
CA GLU A 39 13.50 -8.38 -1.17
C GLU A 39 13.57 -9.40 -0.04
N LYS A 40 14.41 -9.13 0.98
CA LYS A 40 14.54 -9.99 2.14
C LYS A 40 13.23 -10.08 2.92
N TYR A 41 12.58 -8.96 3.18
CA TYR A 41 11.33 -8.93 3.93
C TYR A 41 10.19 -9.59 3.15
N LEU A 42 10.07 -9.31 1.86
CA LEU A 42 9.07 -9.91 0.99
C LEU A 42 9.25 -11.44 0.94
N SER A 43 10.48 -11.93 0.85
CA SER A 43 10.79 -13.36 0.87
C SER A 43 10.42 -14.03 2.20
N LEU A 44 10.69 -13.37 3.32
CA LEU A 44 10.31 -13.85 4.65
C LEU A 44 8.79 -13.90 4.82
N TRP A 45 8.09 -12.88 4.36
CA TRP A 45 6.63 -12.82 4.37
C TRP A 45 6.04 -13.93 3.48
N ALA A 46 6.53 -14.08 2.25
CA ALA A 46 6.10 -15.14 1.34
C ALA A 46 6.27 -16.54 1.96
N LYS A 47 7.42 -16.77 2.62
CA LYS A 47 7.70 -18.02 3.34
C LYS A 47 6.73 -18.25 4.49
N LYS A 48 6.45 -17.22 5.31
CA LYS A 48 5.48 -17.28 6.42
C LYS A 48 4.08 -17.66 5.93
N HIS A 49 3.69 -17.22 4.74
CA HIS A 49 2.40 -17.50 4.14
C HIS A 49 2.42 -18.67 3.13
N HIS A 50 3.47 -19.48 3.12
CA HIS A 50 3.62 -20.67 2.27
C HIS A 50 3.36 -20.41 0.78
N MET A 51 3.86 -19.29 0.26
CA MET A 51 3.65 -18.91 -1.14
C MET A 51 4.95 -18.50 -1.84
N PRO A 52 4.98 -18.52 -3.19
CA PRO A 52 6.10 -17.99 -3.94
C PRO A 52 6.29 -16.48 -3.72
N VAL A 53 7.53 -16.01 -3.75
CA VAL A 53 7.87 -14.58 -3.64
C VAL A 53 7.17 -13.75 -4.71
N LEU A 54 7.04 -14.27 -5.93
CA LEU A 54 6.31 -13.61 -7.01
C LEU A 54 4.83 -13.36 -6.66
N LYS A 55 4.18 -14.30 -5.97
CA LYS A 55 2.79 -14.15 -5.51
C LYS A 55 2.69 -13.11 -4.40
N ALA A 56 3.67 -13.06 -3.50
CA ALA A 56 3.74 -12.02 -2.48
C ALA A 56 3.96 -10.61 -3.09
N ALA A 57 4.84 -10.50 -4.08
CA ALA A 57 5.05 -9.27 -4.84
C ALA A 57 3.75 -8.80 -5.49
N PHE A 58 3.04 -9.71 -6.17
CA PHE A 58 1.75 -9.43 -6.79
C PHE A 58 0.72 -8.92 -5.78
N ILE A 59 0.59 -9.58 -4.62
CA ILE A 59 -0.34 -9.13 -3.56
C ILE A 59 0.01 -7.72 -3.10
N PHE A 60 1.29 -7.43 -2.85
CA PHE A 60 1.73 -6.10 -2.44
C PHE A 60 1.43 -5.04 -3.51
N THR A 61 1.73 -5.31 -4.78
CA THR A 61 1.36 -4.41 -5.89
C THR A 61 -0.14 -4.18 -5.96
N LYS A 62 -0.95 -5.23 -5.73
CA LYS A 62 -2.41 -5.09 -5.74
C LYS A 62 -2.92 -4.14 -4.64
N PHE A 63 -2.31 -4.15 -3.46
CA PHE A 63 -2.63 -3.16 -2.41
C PHE A 63 -2.30 -1.73 -2.83
N GLU A 64 -1.21 -1.52 -3.57
CA GLU A 64 -0.84 -0.20 -4.08
C GLU A 64 -1.80 0.27 -5.19
N ASP A 65 -2.17 -0.62 -6.11
CA ASP A 65 -3.14 -0.33 -7.18
C ASP A 65 -4.53 0.02 -6.60
N ASP A 66 -5.04 -0.80 -5.68
CA ASP A 66 -6.34 -0.57 -5.04
C ASP A 66 -6.34 0.76 -4.24
N PHE A 67 -5.19 1.15 -3.70
CA PHE A 67 -5.04 2.45 -3.06
C PHE A 67 -5.12 3.59 -4.07
N ILE A 68 -4.42 3.51 -5.21
CA ILE A 68 -4.47 4.51 -6.28
C ILE A 68 -5.91 4.69 -6.78
N ASP A 69 -6.62 3.58 -7.01
CA ASP A 69 -8.03 3.61 -7.42
C ASP A 69 -8.91 4.33 -6.39
N LEU A 70 -8.71 4.06 -5.10
CA LEU A 70 -9.43 4.77 -4.03
C LEU A 70 -9.12 6.27 -4.00
N GLN A 71 -7.86 6.66 -4.25
CA GLN A 71 -7.49 8.07 -4.35
C GLN A 71 -8.21 8.74 -5.52
N THR A 72 -8.20 8.11 -6.70
CA THR A 72 -8.86 8.61 -7.91
C THR A 72 -10.37 8.78 -7.69
N GLN A 73 -11.06 7.76 -7.17
CA GLN A 73 -12.51 7.82 -6.92
C GLN A 73 -12.91 8.95 -5.96
N LEU A 74 -12.09 9.21 -4.94
CA LEU A 74 -12.35 10.31 -4.00
C LEU A 74 -12.10 11.67 -4.62
N MET A 75 -11.09 11.80 -5.49
CA MET A 75 -10.86 13.03 -6.25
C MET A 75 -12.00 13.31 -7.22
N GLU A 76 -12.41 12.32 -8.01
CA GLU A 76 -13.53 12.45 -8.97
C GLU A 76 -14.84 12.86 -8.29
N LYS A 77 -15.21 12.22 -7.18
CA LYS A 77 -16.39 12.60 -6.39
C LYS A 77 -16.32 14.04 -5.88
N HIS A 78 -15.13 14.53 -5.55
CA HIS A 78 -14.96 15.91 -5.12
C HIS A 78 -15.08 16.90 -6.30
N TYR A 79 -14.69 16.51 -7.51
CA TYR A 79 -14.88 17.32 -8.71
C TYR A 79 -16.35 17.37 -9.14
N GLU A 80 -17.12 16.29 -9.01
CA GLU A 80 -18.56 16.27 -9.34
C GLU A 80 -19.44 17.06 -8.35
N GLN A 81 -18.93 17.32 -7.15
CA GLN A 81 -19.64 18.06 -6.09
C GLN A 81 -19.36 19.58 -6.12
N ASN A 82 -18.43 20.05 -6.97
CA ASN A 82 -18.14 21.48 -7.20
C ASN A 82 -18.65 21.93 -8.56
#